data_AF-A0A9P7VU76-F1
#
_entry.id   AF-A0A9P7VU76-F1
#
_cell.length_a   1.000
_cell.length_b   1.000
_cell.length_c   1.000
_cell.angle_alpha   90.00
_cell.angle_beta   90.00
_cell.angle_gamma   90.00
#
_symmetry.space_group_name_H-M   'P 1'
#
loop_
_entity.id
_entity.type
_entity.pdbx_description
1 polymer ?
#
loop_
_entity_poly.entity_id
_entity_poly.type
_entity_poly.pdbx_seq_one_letter_code
_entity_poly.pdbx_strand_id
1 'polypeptide(L)'
;TQHVLPGRRLNRSSASNYDSHNDGSQRLTETAVNFLANCHINTIISFNQYPYIHNEIVLLAKANVTYHHFSLQDHQSPTIYQAIDFHRFMPNASTPVHCGYSYGRTGTGITALQLFATWGVQPVETHWMSINHVEERSQILVLRQLHDRYRGKGDRGQYGDSDYKDEL
;
A
#
# COMPACT_ATOMS: atom_id res chain seq x y z
N THR A 1 -1.08 5.56 9.71
CA THR A 1 -0.19 4.50 10.27
C THR A 1 1.15 5.14 10.66
N GLN A 2 2.01 4.45 11.42
CA GLN A 2 3.35 4.91 11.81
C GLN A 2 4.43 4.39 10.82
N HIS A 3 5.71 4.74 11.02
CA HIS A 3 6.87 4.20 10.27
C HIS A 3 6.80 4.40 8.74
N VAL A 4 6.50 5.63 8.32
CA VAL A 4 6.50 6.05 6.92
C VAL A 4 7.58 7.10 6.71
N LEU A 5 8.00 7.33 5.45
CA LEU A 5 9.01 8.34 5.14
C LEU A 5 8.60 9.74 5.65
N PRO A 6 9.55 10.60 6.05
CA PRO A 6 9.25 11.95 6.53
C PRO A 6 8.38 12.75 5.54
N GLY A 7 7.40 13.48 6.06
CA GLY A 7 6.46 14.28 5.26
C GLY A 7 5.33 13.49 4.58
N ARG A 8 5.34 12.15 4.68
CA ARG A 8 4.31 11.29 4.08
C ARG A 8 3.35 10.74 5.14
N ARG A 9 2.13 10.39 4.72
CA ARG A 9 1.15 9.71 5.59
C ARG A 9 0.52 8.56 4.82
N LEU A 10 0.43 7.38 5.44
CA LEU A 10 -0.39 6.29 4.92
C LEU A 10 -1.64 6.17 5.79
N ASN A 11 -2.81 6.33 5.18
CA ASN A 11 -4.09 6.19 5.87
C ASN A 11 -4.69 4.84 5.47
N ARG A 12 -5.10 4.05 6.45
CA ARG A 12 -5.85 2.82 6.20
C ARG A 12 -7.31 3.20 6.03
N SER A 13 -7.95 2.78 4.95
CA SER A 13 -9.39 2.96 4.76
C SER A 13 -10.01 1.71 4.13
N SER A 14 -11.32 1.56 4.23
CA SER A 14 -12.07 0.57 3.44
C SER A 14 -12.26 1.09 2.02
N ALA A 15 -12.61 0.18 1.11
CA ALA A 15 -13.05 0.61 -0.20
C ALA A 15 -14.26 1.54 -0.07
N SER A 16 -14.36 2.54 -0.94
CA SER A 16 -15.54 3.40 -0.97
C SER A 16 -16.79 2.53 -1.16
N ASN A 17 -17.87 2.85 -0.45
CA ASN A 17 -19.16 2.16 -0.55
C ASN A 17 -19.09 0.62 -0.49
N TYR A 18 -18.11 0.05 0.22
CA TYR A 18 -17.98 -1.39 0.38
C TYR A 18 -19.25 -1.98 1.00
N ASP A 19 -19.90 -2.89 0.27
CA ASP A 19 -21.21 -3.45 0.65
C ASP A 19 -21.11 -4.78 1.39
N SER A 20 -19.90 -5.20 1.79
CA SER A 20 -19.58 -6.47 2.46
C SER A 20 -19.75 -7.76 1.65
N HIS A 21 -20.09 -7.70 0.35
CA HIS A 21 -20.38 -8.91 -0.44
C HIS A 21 -19.28 -9.28 -1.45
N ASN A 22 -18.64 -8.32 -2.11
CA ASN A 22 -17.49 -8.58 -3.00
C ASN A 22 -16.71 -7.30 -3.38
N ASP A 23 -15.52 -7.48 -3.98
CA ASP A 23 -14.70 -6.40 -4.54
C ASP A 23 -15.21 -5.90 -5.92
N GLY A 24 -16.37 -6.38 -6.41
CA GLY A 24 -16.80 -6.25 -7.81
C GLY A 24 -17.27 -4.86 -8.23
N SER A 25 -17.74 -4.03 -7.30
CA SER A 25 -17.95 -2.60 -7.52
C SER A 25 -17.79 -1.84 -6.21
N GLN A 26 -16.87 -0.89 -6.21
CA GLN A 26 -16.65 0.03 -5.09
C GLN A 26 -17.52 1.30 -5.23
N ARG A 27 -18.36 1.35 -6.27
CA ARG A 27 -19.35 2.40 -6.57
C ARG A 27 -18.82 3.80 -6.25
N LEU A 28 -17.64 4.14 -6.72
CA LEU A 28 -17.02 5.42 -6.42
C LEU A 28 -17.89 6.55 -6.98
N THR A 29 -18.38 7.42 -6.10
CA THR A 29 -19.27 8.53 -6.45
C THR A 29 -18.51 9.85 -6.56
N GLU A 30 -19.09 10.83 -7.25
CA GLU A 30 -18.58 12.21 -7.25
C GLU A 30 -18.44 12.77 -5.82
N THR A 31 -19.38 12.47 -4.93
CA THR A 31 -19.30 12.87 -3.52
C THR A 31 -18.05 12.29 -2.83
N ALA A 32 -17.74 11.02 -3.05
CA ALA A 32 -16.54 10.39 -2.50
C ALA A 32 -15.27 11.03 -3.08
N VAL A 33 -15.23 11.29 -4.38
CA VAL A 33 -14.11 11.97 -5.05
C VAL A 33 -13.91 13.39 -4.53
N ASN A 34 -15.00 14.15 -4.35
CA ASN A 34 -14.94 15.50 -3.78
C ASN A 34 -14.42 15.49 -2.34
N PHE A 35 -14.79 14.50 -1.54
CA PHE A 35 -14.25 14.32 -0.20
C PHE A 35 -12.72 14.08 -0.24
N LEU A 36 -12.25 13.19 -1.13
CA LEU A 36 -10.81 12.96 -1.30
C LEU A 36 -10.06 14.25 -1.66
N ALA A 37 -10.58 15.01 -2.63
CA ALA A 37 -10.00 16.27 -3.05
C ALA A 37 -9.94 17.30 -1.90
N ASN A 38 -11.03 17.44 -1.13
CA ASN A 38 -11.10 18.35 0.02
C ASN A 38 -10.15 17.95 1.16
N CYS A 39 -9.86 16.66 1.30
CA CYS A 39 -8.86 16.16 2.23
C CYS A 39 -7.42 16.23 1.69
N HIS A 40 -7.21 16.86 0.52
CA HIS A 40 -5.93 16.93 -0.18
C HIS A 40 -5.32 15.55 -0.46
N ILE A 41 -6.17 14.55 -0.68
CA ILE A 41 -5.78 13.22 -1.08
C ILE A 41 -5.69 13.21 -2.61
N ASN A 42 -4.50 12.96 -3.14
CA ASN A 42 -4.22 12.96 -4.57
C ASN A 42 -3.72 11.59 -5.08
N THR A 43 -3.69 10.56 -4.23
CA THR A 43 -3.30 9.21 -4.64
C THR A 43 -4.10 8.17 -3.87
N ILE A 44 -4.50 7.10 -4.54
CA ILE A 44 -5.14 5.92 -3.96
C ILE A 44 -4.32 4.69 -4.31
N ILE A 45 -4.05 3.83 -3.32
CA ILE A 45 -3.50 2.49 -3.56
C ILE A 45 -4.57 1.46 -3.19
N SER A 46 -4.97 0.65 -4.17
CA SER A 46 -5.95 -0.42 -4.01
C SER A 46 -5.29 -1.79 -4.15
N PHE A 47 -5.56 -2.66 -3.17
CA PHE A 47 -5.16 -4.07 -3.17
C PHE A 47 -6.33 -5.02 -3.48
N ASN A 48 -7.43 -4.50 -4.06
CA ASN A 48 -8.59 -5.31 -4.40
C ASN A 48 -8.31 -6.24 -5.56
N GLN A 49 -9.07 -7.34 -5.66
CA GLN A 49 -8.95 -8.24 -6.81
C GLN A 49 -9.31 -7.52 -8.10
N TYR A 50 -10.39 -6.74 -8.09
CA TYR A 50 -10.88 -6.00 -9.25
C TYR A 50 -10.52 -4.50 -9.15
N PRO A 51 -10.16 -3.87 -10.28
CA PRO A 51 -9.97 -2.43 -10.34
C PRO A 51 -11.31 -1.69 -10.25
N TYR A 52 -11.24 -0.39 -10.00
CA TYR A 52 -12.34 0.52 -10.34
C TYR A 52 -12.71 0.39 -11.83
N ILE A 53 -13.99 0.56 -12.15
CA ILE A 53 -14.45 0.55 -13.55
C ILE A 53 -14.04 1.85 -14.26
N HIS A 54 -14.11 1.86 -15.60
CA HIS A 54 -13.62 2.98 -16.41
C HIS A 54 -14.16 4.36 -15.96
N ASN A 55 -15.47 4.45 -15.70
CA ASN A 55 -16.09 5.71 -15.28
C ASN A 55 -15.55 6.22 -13.93
N GLU A 56 -15.27 5.31 -12.99
CA GLU A 56 -14.73 5.64 -11.67
C GLU A 56 -13.27 6.12 -11.79
N ILE A 57 -12.47 5.48 -12.66
CA ILE A 57 -11.10 5.93 -12.97
C ILE A 57 -11.12 7.32 -13.61
N VAL A 58 -12.05 7.58 -14.53
CA VAL A 58 -12.23 8.90 -15.16
C VAL A 58 -12.60 9.96 -14.11
N LEU A 59 -13.45 9.62 -13.13
CA LEU A 59 -13.80 10.51 -12.04
C LEU A 59 -12.58 10.86 -11.17
N LEU A 60 -11.75 9.87 -10.81
CA LEU A 60 -10.51 10.11 -10.07
C LEU A 60 -9.55 11.00 -10.85
N ALA A 61 -9.37 10.74 -12.14
CA ALA A 61 -8.49 11.53 -13.00
C ALA A 61 -8.94 12.99 -13.09
N LYS A 62 -10.25 13.25 -13.23
CA LYS A 62 -10.80 14.62 -13.23
C LYS A 62 -10.53 15.40 -11.94
N ALA A 63 -10.40 14.69 -10.82
CA ALA A 63 -10.08 15.28 -9.52
C ALA A 63 -8.57 15.29 -9.21
N ASN A 64 -7.70 14.99 -10.18
CA ASN A 64 -6.25 14.86 -10.00
C ASN A 64 -5.86 13.84 -8.94
N VAL A 65 -6.63 12.75 -8.83
CA VAL A 65 -6.32 11.63 -7.94
C VAL A 65 -5.69 10.50 -8.76
N THR A 66 -4.42 10.21 -8.52
CA THR A 66 -3.72 9.07 -9.11
C THR A 66 -4.22 7.77 -8.52
N TYR A 67 -4.56 6.80 -9.35
CA TYR A 67 -5.01 5.47 -8.92
C TYR A 67 -3.95 4.41 -9.22
N HIS A 68 -3.48 3.73 -8.19
CA HIS A 68 -2.62 2.55 -8.31
C HIS A 68 -3.38 1.30 -7.88
N HIS A 69 -3.47 0.33 -8.78
CA HIS A 69 -4.16 -0.94 -8.53
C HIS A 69 -3.17 -2.10 -8.55
N PHE A 70 -3.16 -2.86 -7.45
CA PHE A 70 -2.45 -4.12 -7.33
C PHE A 70 -3.47 -5.21 -7.12
N SER A 71 -3.76 -5.96 -8.19
CA SER A 71 -4.69 -7.08 -8.09
C SER A 71 -4.15 -8.14 -7.14
N LEU A 72 -4.78 -8.26 -5.98
CA LEU A 72 -4.56 -9.35 -5.03
C LEU A 72 -5.90 -10.06 -4.81
N GLN A 73 -5.92 -11.34 -5.15
CA GLN A 73 -7.05 -12.21 -4.81
C GLN A 73 -7.22 -12.29 -3.30
N ASP A 74 -8.46 -12.51 -2.85
CA ASP A 74 -8.74 -12.58 -1.43
C ASP A 74 -7.96 -13.71 -0.74
N HIS A 75 -7.51 -13.46 0.49
CA HIS A 75 -6.61 -14.33 1.26
C HIS A 75 -5.24 -14.66 0.60
N GLN A 76 -4.92 -14.07 -0.56
CA GLN A 76 -3.61 -14.25 -1.17
C GLN A 76 -2.62 -13.18 -0.72
N SER A 77 -1.36 -13.61 -0.62
CA SER A 77 -0.23 -12.71 -0.43
C SER A 77 0.24 -12.16 -1.77
N PRO A 78 0.74 -10.91 -1.82
CA PRO A 78 1.54 -10.48 -2.96
C PRO A 78 2.75 -11.40 -3.12
N THR A 79 3.25 -11.55 -4.34
CA THR A 79 4.59 -12.12 -4.55
C THR A 79 5.65 -11.19 -3.95
N ILE A 80 6.85 -11.70 -3.69
CA ILE A 80 7.96 -10.88 -3.19
C ILE A 80 8.31 -9.74 -4.16
N TYR A 81 8.20 -9.95 -5.48
CA TYR A 81 8.45 -8.91 -6.49
C TYR A 81 7.41 -7.80 -6.44
N GLN A 82 6.13 -8.15 -6.31
CA GLN A 82 5.06 -7.16 -6.11
C GLN A 82 5.26 -6.39 -4.81
N ALA A 83 5.57 -7.08 -3.71
CA ALA A 83 5.81 -6.44 -2.42
C ALA A 83 7.01 -5.47 -2.45
N ILE A 84 8.07 -5.83 -3.19
CA ILE A 84 9.18 -4.93 -3.47
C ILE A 84 8.67 -3.72 -4.26
N ASP A 85 7.91 -3.90 -5.33
CA ASP A 85 7.50 -2.81 -6.21
C ASP A 85 6.55 -1.79 -5.56
N PHE A 86 5.83 -2.14 -4.49
CA PHE A 86 4.89 -1.23 -3.81
C PHE A 86 5.51 0.14 -3.46
N HIS A 87 6.80 0.21 -3.14
CA HIS A 87 7.45 1.47 -2.79
C HIS A 87 7.48 2.50 -3.92
N ARG A 88 7.53 2.06 -5.19
CA ARG A 88 7.55 2.94 -6.37
C ARG A 88 6.30 3.81 -6.47
N PHE A 89 5.24 3.36 -5.81
CA PHE A 89 3.93 3.98 -5.82
C PHE A 89 3.64 4.67 -4.49
N MET A 90 4.64 4.77 -3.59
CA MET A 90 4.52 5.64 -2.43
C MET A 90 4.43 7.08 -2.93
N PRO A 91 3.30 7.75 -2.68
CA PRO A 91 3.11 9.11 -3.12
C PRO A 91 3.89 10.07 -2.25
N ASN A 92 4.08 11.28 -2.75
CA ASN A 92 4.78 12.35 -2.04
C ASN A 92 3.97 12.95 -0.88
N ALA A 93 2.71 12.53 -0.69
CA ALA A 93 1.75 13.11 0.25
C ALA A 93 0.92 12.03 0.99
N SER A 94 -0.16 12.46 1.66
CA SER A 94 -1.07 11.62 2.43
C SER A 94 -1.92 10.72 1.55
N THR A 95 -1.84 9.40 1.73
CA THR A 95 -2.48 8.44 0.82
C THR A 95 -3.29 7.35 1.50
N PRO A 96 -4.59 7.24 1.15
CA PRO A 96 -5.39 6.09 1.49
C PRO A 96 -4.87 4.83 0.78
N VAL A 97 -4.72 3.79 1.58
CA VAL A 97 -4.43 2.42 1.18
C VAL A 97 -5.61 1.58 1.59
N HIS A 98 -6.24 0.90 0.64
CA HIS A 98 -7.43 0.11 0.92
C HIS A 98 -7.47 -1.24 0.18
N CYS A 99 -8.24 -2.15 0.78
CA CYS A 99 -8.89 -3.29 0.15
C CYS A 99 -10.36 -3.28 0.63
N GLY A 100 -11.21 -4.19 0.14
CA GLY A 100 -12.65 -4.25 0.45
C GLY A 100 -12.95 -3.93 1.92
N TYR A 101 -12.46 -4.78 2.84
CA TYR A 101 -12.63 -4.62 4.28
C TYR A 101 -11.42 -4.00 5.04
N SER A 102 -10.37 -3.56 4.33
CA SER A 102 -9.13 -3.01 4.93
C SER A 102 -8.28 -3.95 5.80
N TYR A 103 -8.52 -5.25 5.76
CA TYR A 103 -7.79 -6.26 6.52
C TYR A 103 -6.98 -7.17 5.58
N GLY A 104 -6.04 -7.95 6.13
CA GLY A 104 -5.24 -8.96 5.42
C GLY A 104 -4.34 -8.37 4.34
N ARG A 105 -4.89 -8.19 3.14
CA ARG A 105 -4.23 -7.58 1.96
C ARG A 105 -3.75 -6.16 2.25
N THR A 106 -4.60 -5.33 2.83
CA THR A 106 -4.22 -3.95 3.22
C THR A 106 -3.16 -3.93 4.30
N GLY A 107 -3.28 -4.81 5.31
CA GLY A 107 -2.28 -4.95 6.36
C GLY A 107 -0.92 -5.36 5.82
N THR A 108 -0.92 -6.30 4.86
CA THR A 108 0.28 -6.77 4.18
C THR A 108 0.94 -5.65 3.36
N GLY A 109 0.15 -4.93 2.56
CA GLY A 109 0.64 -3.81 1.77
C GLY A 109 1.23 -2.69 2.63
N ILE A 110 0.53 -2.27 3.69
CA ILE A 110 1.03 -1.26 4.63
C ILE A 110 2.33 -1.72 5.30
N THR A 111 2.40 -2.96 5.76
CA THR A 111 3.61 -3.49 6.41
C THR A 111 4.80 -3.51 5.44
N ALA A 112 4.58 -3.92 4.18
CA ALA A 112 5.63 -3.90 3.16
C ALA A 112 6.18 -2.48 2.91
N LEU A 113 5.29 -1.48 2.84
CA LEU A 113 5.68 -0.07 2.67
C LEU A 113 6.46 0.45 3.89
N GLN A 114 6.08 0.08 5.10
CA GLN A 114 6.81 0.47 6.33
C GLN A 114 8.19 -0.19 6.42
N LEU A 115 8.28 -1.48 6.06
CA LEU A 115 9.55 -2.20 5.99
C LEU A 115 10.48 -1.56 4.95
N PHE A 116 9.97 -1.13 3.80
CA PHE A 116 10.78 -0.34 2.86
C PHE A 116 11.24 0.98 3.49
N ALA A 117 10.32 1.75 4.07
CA ALA A 117 10.61 3.08 4.61
C ALA A 117 11.61 3.07 5.77
N THR A 118 11.77 1.93 6.43
CA THR A 118 12.64 1.76 7.60
C THR A 118 13.76 0.75 7.36
N TRP A 119 14.03 0.37 6.11
CA TRP A 119 15.07 -0.59 5.76
C TRP A 119 14.97 -1.92 6.52
N GLY A 120 13.74 -2.39 6.70
CA GLY A 120 13.41 -3.64 7.38
C GLY A 120 13.47 -3.55 8.90
N VAL A 121 13.62 -2.36 9.50
CA VAL A 121 13.71 -2.23 10.96
C VAL A 121 12.33 -2.21 11.62
N GLN A 122 11.34 -1.59 10.99
CA GLN A 122 9.98 -1.43 11.54
C GLN A 122 8.88 -1.69 10.49
N PRO A 123 7.69 -2.11 10.92
CA PRO A 123 7.37 -2.52 12.29
C PRO A 123 8.00 -3.88 12.65
N VAL A 124 8.28 -4.10 13.94
CA VAL A 124 8.67 -5.42 14.44
C VAL A 124 7.60 -6.47 14.12
N GLU A 125 8.00 -7.72 13.94
CA GLU A 125 7.13 -8.79 13.44
C GLU A 125 5.85 -8.99 14.27
N THR A 126 5.93 -8.83 15.60
CA THR A 126 4.78 -8.94 16.51
C THR A 126 3.67 -7.93 16.23
N HIS A 127 3.98 -6.81 15.55
CA HIS A 127 3.03 -5.77 15.18
C HIS A 127 2.33 -6.03 13.84
N TRP A 128 2.82 -6.96 13.01
CA TRP A 128 2.27 -7.21 11.68
C TRP A 128 0.81 -7.68 11.78
N MET A 129 0.53 -8.65 12.66
CA MET A 129 -0.83 -9.11 12.90
C MET A 129 -1.59 -8.18 13.85
N SER A 130 -0.97 -7.78 14.97
CA SER A 130 -1.67 -7.09 16.06
C SER A 130 -2.02 -5.63 15.79
N ILE A 131 -1.23 -4.93 14.95
CA ILE A 131 -1.42 -3.50 14.63
C ILE A 131 -1.79 -3.31 13.16
N ASN A 132 -1.13 -4.06 12.27
CA ASN A 132 -1.36 -3.94 10.84
C ASN A 132 -2.44 -4.88 10.31
N HIS A 133 -2.90 -5.84 11.10
CA HIS A 133 -3.94 -6.80 10.70
C HIS A 133 -3.54 -7.60 9.45
N VAL A 134 -2.29 -8.06 9.39
CA VAL A 134 -1.88 -9.17 8.52
C VAL A 134 -2.57 -10.44 9.03
N GLU A 135 -3.15 -11.24 8.14
CA GLU A 135 -4.08 -12.32 8.51
C GLU A 135 -3.53 -13.70 8.19
N GLU A 136 -2.80 -13.84 7.09
CA GLU A 136 -2.46 -15.15 6.54
C GLU A 136 -0.98 -15.51 6.70
N ARG A 137 -0.70 -16.80 6.87
CA ARG A 137 0.69 -17.31 6.95
C ARG A 137 1.50 -16.96 5.70
N SER A 138 0.89 -17.04 4.52
CA SER A 138 1.53 -16.67 3.25
C SER A 138 1.97 -15.20 3.22
N GLN A 139 1.15 -14.30 3.76
CA GLN A 139 1.45 -12.88 3.87
C GLN A 139 2.64 -12.62 4.81
N ILE A 140 2.66 -13.28 5.97
CA ILE A 140 3.78 -13.21 6.92
C ILE A 140 5.08 -13.69 6.27
N LEU A 141 5.05 -14.80 5.54
CA LEU A 141 6.25 -15.35 4.88
C LEU A 141 6.85 -14.39 3.85
N VAL A 142 6.01 -13.69 3.09
CA VAL A 142 6.48 -12.67 2.12
C VAL A 142 7.06 -11.46 2.84
N LEU A 143 6.44 -11.02 3.94
CA LEU A 143 6.95 -9.90 4.75
C LEU A 143 8.29 -10.24 5.43
N ARG A 144 8.50 -11.48 5.88
CA ARG A 144 9.80 -11.94 6.39
C ARG A 144 10.89 -11.90 5.32
N GLN A 145 10.58 -12.40 4.11
CA GLN A 145 11.52 -12.30 2.98
C GLN A 145 11.89 -10.84 2.67
N LEU A 146 10.91 -9.94 2.75
CA LEU A 146 11.12 -8.52 2.52
C LEU A 146 11.95 -7.86 3.64
N HIS A 147 11.64 -8.17 4.89
CA HIS A 147 12.39 -7.75 6.08
C HIS A 147 13.86 -8.18 5.99
N ASP A 148 14.12 -9.45 5.74
CA ASP A 148 15.47 -10.00 5.66
C ASP A 148 16.25 -9.41 4.49
N ARG A 149 15.58 -9.19 3.36
CA ARG A 149 16.16 -8.52 2.19
C ARG A 149 16.61 -7.10 2.51
N TYR A 150 15.83 -6.31 3.24
CA TYR A 150 16.21 -4.94 3.57
C TYR A 150 17.25 -4.87 4.70
N ARG A 151 17.18 -5.75 5.70
CA ARG A 151 18.22 -5.83 6.75
C ARG A 151 19.56 -6.29 6.23
N GLY A 152 19.59 -7.28 5.33
CA GLY A 152 20.82 -7.73 4.66
C GLY A 152 21.45 -6.66 3.75
N LYS A 153 20.70 -5.61 3.39
CA LYS A 153 21.21 -4.42 2.71
C LYS A 153 21.59 -3.29 3.69
N GLY A 154 20.91 -3.17 4.82
CA GLY A 154 21.21 -2.19 5.87
C GLY A 154 22.61 -2.35 6.47
N ASP A 155 23.08 -3.60 6.64
CA ASP A 155 24.45 -3.87 7.11
C ASP A 155 25.54 -3.55 6.06
N ARG A 156 25.18 -3.39 4.78
CA ARG A 156 26.08 -2.88 3.73
C ARG A 156 25.98 -1.38 3.54
N GLY A 157 24.95 -0.73 4.08
CA GLY A 157 24.66 0.70 3.90
C GLY A 157 25.35 1.64 4.90
N GLN A 158 26.17 1.13 5.82
CA GLN A 158 27.06 1.98 6.64
C GLN A 158 28.35 2.40 5.91
N TYR A 159 28.56 1.92 4.67
CA TYR A 159 29.60 2.42 3.78
C TYR A 159 29.01 2.62 2.37
N GLY A 160 28.83 3.88 1.95
CA GLY A 160 28.69 4.24 0.53
C GLY A 160 27.32 4.75 0.11
N ASP A 161 27.04 6.01 0.43
CA ASP A 161 26.06 6.84 -0.27
C ASP A 161 26.73 7.31 -1.59
N SER A 162 26.68 6.51 -2.65
CA SER A 162 27.13 6.95 -4.00
C SER A 162 26.48 6.29 -5.21
N ASP A 163 25.81 5.14 -5.11
CA ASP A 163 25.55 4.32 -6.31
C ASP A 163 24.09 4.32 -6.81
N TYR A 164 23.37 5.42 -6.63
CA TYR A 164 22.17 5.69 -7.44
C TYR A 164 22.35 6.98 -8.25
N LYS A 165 23.28 6.93 -9.20
CA LYS A 165 23.18 7.70 -10.43
C LYS A 165 23.27 6.75 -11.60
N ASP A 166 22.39 7.01 -12.54
CA ASP A 166 22.34 6.49 -13.90
C ASP A 166 21.81 5.06 -14.04
N GLU A 167 20.54 4.98 -14.44
CA GLU A 167 20.14 4.22 -15.63
C GLU A 167 18.76 4.73 -16.08
N LEU A 168 18.82 5.53 -17.16
CA LEU A 168 17.71 5.91 -18.04
C LEU A 168 17.32 4.74 -18.94
#